data_AF-A0A923NNS9-F1
#
_entry.id   AF-A0A923NNS9-F1
#
_cell.length_a   1.000
_cell.length_b   1.000
_cell.length_c   1.000
_cell.angle_alpha   90.00
_cell.angle_beta   90.00
_cell.angle_gamma   90.00
#
_symmetry.space_group_name_H-M   'P 1'
#
loop_
_entity.id
_entity.type
_entity.pdbx_description
1 polymer ?
#
loop_
_entity_poly.entity_id
_entity_poly.type
_entity_poly.pdbx_seq_one_letter_code
_entity_poly.pdbx_strand_id
1 'polypeptide(L)'
;MKNREKYKNELVKVCKSGELMKFFNNYVVPTYDCGNYEVINAEKVALLTALWLDEEYQKPEVDWSKVENDDLILVRDGDDEEWNRAHFAYYKNGKVYAWSGGKTSWTASSYMHWEYAKLAEPQE
;
A
#
# COMPACT_ATOMS: atom_id res chain seq x y z
N MET A 1 -1.30 13.68 1.73
CA MET A 1 -1.04 13.69 0.28
C MET A 1 -2.30 13.17 -0.35
N LYS A 2 -2.87 13.90 -1.31
CA LYS A 2 -4.13 13.48 -1.93
C LYS A 2 -3.91 12.43 -3.00
N ASN A 3 -4.96 11.66 -3.30
CA ASN A 3 -4.92 10.66 -4.38
C ASN A 3 -4.46 11.27 -5.72
N ARG A 4 -4.94 12.47 -6.07
CA ARG A 4 -4.49 13.18 -7.29
C ARG A 4 -2.98 13.45 -7.35
N GLU A 5 -2.33 13.61 -6.21
CA GLU A 5 -0.89 13.87 -6.14
C GLU A 5 -0.13 12.55 -6.32
N LYS A 6 -0.56 11.48 -5.64
CA LYS A 6 0.01 10.14 -5.74
C LYS A 6 -0.08 9.57 -7.16
N TYR A 7 -1.24 9.70 -7.80
CA TYR A 7 -1.56 9.07 -9.08
C TYR A 7 -1.38 10.01 -10.28
N LYS A 8 -0.77 11.19 -10.10
CA LYS A 8 -0.62 12.23 -11.14
C LYS A 8 -0.12 11.69 -12.49
N ASN A 9 0.93 10.88 -12.47
CA ASN A 9 1.53 10.35 -13.69
C ASN A 9 0.63 9.34 -14.42
N GLU A 10 -0.10 8.52 -13.66
CA GLU A 10 -1.06 7.57 -14.21
C GLU A 10 -2.28 8.29 -14.78
N LEU A 11 -2.81 9.29 -14.08
CA LEU A 11 -3.92 10.13 -14.56
C LEU A 11 -3.59 10.79 -15.89
N VAL A 12 -2.37 11.34 -16.04
CA VAL A 12 -1.92 11.92 -17.32
C VAL A 12 -1.88 10.88 -18.44
N LYS A 13 -1.46 9.64 -18.15
CA LYS A 13 -1.45 8.54 -19.15
C LYS A 13 -2.88 8.16 -19.55
N VAL A 14 -3.73 7.94 -18.55
CA VAL A 14 -5.14 7.55 -18.71
C VAL A 14 -5.92 8.58 -19.54
N CYS A 15 -5.71 9.88 -19.30
CA CYS A 15 -6.34 10.94 -20.09
C CYS A 15 -5.90 10.95 -21.56
N LYS A 16 -4.69 10.45 -21.87
CA LYS A 16 -4.19 10.37 -23.26
C LYS A 16 -4.62 9.08 -23.96
N SER A 17 -4.75 7.97 -23.24
CA SER A 17 -5.09 6.66 -23.79
C SER A 17 -6.60 6.39 -23.87
N GLY A 18 -7.43 7.18 -23.18
CA GLY A 18 -8.87 6.95 -23.10
C GLY A 18 -9.27 5.83 -22.11
N GLU A 19 -8.34 5.39 -21.25
CA GLU A 19 -8.55 4.28 -20.31
C GLU A 19 -9.19 4.71 -18.98
N LEU A 20 -9.95 5.82 -18.96
CA LEU A 20 -10.52 6.38 -17.72
C LEU A 20 -11.45 5.39 -17.00
N MET A 21 -12.21 4.60 -17.75
CA MET A 21 -13.09 3.59 -17.16
C MET A 21 -12.30 2.46 -16.47
N LYS A 22 -11.13 2.10 -17.00
CA LYS A 22 -10.26 1.10 -16.39
C LYS A 22 -9.67 1.62 -15.07
N PHE A 23 -9.22 2.88 -15.07
CA PHE A 23 -8.79 3.56 -13.85
C PHE A 23 -9.93 3.61 -12.81
N PHE A 24 -11.12 4.04 -13.22
CA PHE A 24 -12.30 4.09 -12.36
C PHE A 24 -12.61 2.72 -11.71
N ASN A 25 -12.62 1.65 -12.51
CA ASN A 25 -12.89 0.29 -12.02
C ASN A 25 -11.80 -0.24 -11.07
N ASN A 26 -10.55 0.16 -11.25
CA ASN A 26 -9.44 -0.31 -10.43
C ASN A 26 -9.35 0.40 -9.07
N TYR A 27 -9.68 1.69 -9.02
CA TYR A 27 -9.44 2.51 -7.82
C TYR A 27 -10.73 3.01 -7.17
N VAL A 28 -11.69 3.50 -7.96
CA VAL A 28 -12.87 4.19 -7.41
C VAL A 28 -13.96 3.20 -7.05
N VAL A 29 -14.19 2.18 -7.89
CA VAL A 29 -15.19 1.13 -7.62
C VAL A 29 -14.91 0.40 -6.30
N PRO A 30 -13.68 -0.07 -6.00
CA PRO A 30 -13.41 -0.74 -4.74
C PRO A 30 -13.50 0.18 -3.52
N THR A 31 -13.19 1.48 -3.68
CA THR A 31 -13.26 2.44 -2.56
C THR A 31 -14.70 2.73 -2.13
N TYR A 32 -15.62 2.91 -3.08
CA TYR A 32 -17.01 3.27 -2.78
C TYR A 32 -18.01 2.10 -2.88
N ASP A 33 -17.53 0.90 -3.22
CA ASP A 33 -18.38 -0.26 -3.57
C ASP A 33 -19.46 0.09 -4.60
N CYS A 34 -19.15 1.00 -5.53
CA CYS A 34 -20.15 1.56 -6.44
C CYS A 34 -20.49 0.64 -7.62
N GLY A 35 -19.82 -0.52 -7.73
CA GLY A 35 -20.12 -1.55 -8.72
C GLY A 35 -21.55 -2.10 -8.63
N ASN A 36 -22.22 -1.91 -7.49
CA ASN A 36 -23.61 -2.30 -7.26
C ASN A 36 -24.63 -1.26 -7.73
N TYR A 37 -24.19 -0.12 -8.28
CA TYR A 37 -25.11 0.94 -8.70
C TYR A 37 -25.75 0.56 -10.04
N GLU A 38 -27.09 0.49 -10.05
CA GLU A 38 -27.88 0.03 -11.21
C GLU A 38 -27.54 0.75 -12.53
N VAL A 39 -27.08 2.00 -12.45
CA VAL A 39 -26.61 2.77 -13.61
C VAL A 39 -25.40 3.61 -13.24
N ILE A 40 -24.23 3.25 -13.77
CA ILE A 40 -23.04 4.11 -13.81
C ILE A 40 -22.97 4.76 -15.20
N ASN A 41 -23.16 6.08 -15.26
CA ASN A 41 -23.01 6.88 -16.47
C ASN A 41 -21.76 7.76 -16.38
N ALA A 42 -21.42 8.46 -17.47
CA ALA A 42 -20.22 9.31 -17.53
C ALA A 42 -20.18 10.40 -16.44
N GLU A 43 -21.34 10.97 -16.08
CA GLU A 43 -21.45 12.00 -15.04
C GLU A 43 -21.10 11.43 -13.66
N LYS A 44 -21.65 10.26 -13.31
CA LYS A 44 -21.32 9.58 -12.04
C LYS A 44 -19.84 9.19 -11.98
N VAL A 45 -19.27 8.69 -13.08
CA VAL A 45 -17.84 8.37 -13.16
C VAL A 45 -17.01 9.61 -12.88
N ALA A 46 -17.31 10.73 -13.53
CA ALA A 46 -16.59 11.98 -13.34
C ALA A 46 -16.69 12.50 -11.89
N LEU A 47 -17.91 12.50 -11.32
CA LEU A 47 -18.15 12.97 -9.94
C LEU A 47 -17.41 12.10 -8.91
N LEU A 48 -17.59 10.78 -8.97
CA LEU A 48 -16.96 9.85 -8.02
C LEU A 48 -15.44 9.86 -8.15
N THR A 49 -14.91 9.96 -9.37
CA THR A 49 -13.46 10.10 -9.57
C THR A 49 -12.95 11.40 -8.98
N ALA A 50 -13.66 12.52 -9.17
CA ALA A 50 -13.27 13.80 -8.59
C ALA A 50 -13.27 13.79 -7.05
N LEU A 51 -14.30 13.18 -6.44
CA LEU A 51 -14.35 12.97 -4.99
C LEU A 51 -13.15 12.14 -4.51
N TRP A 52 -12.91 11.00 -5.14
CA TRP A 52 -11.80 10.12 -4.78
C TRP A 52 -10.44 10.80 -4.93
N LEU A 53 -10.25 11.61 -5.97
CA LEU A 53 -9.01 12.35 -6.22
C LEU A 53 -8.69 13.37 -5.13
N ASP A 54 -9.71 13.90 -4.47
CA ASP A 54 -9.60 14.91 -3.42
C ASP A 54 -9.47 14.32 -2.01
N GLU A 55 -9.70 13.02 -1.85
CA GLU A 55 -9.45 12.29 -0.60
C GLU A 55 -7.95 12.17 -0.30
N GLU A 56 -7.64 12.05 0.99
CA GLU A 56 -6.28 11.75 1.44
C GLU A 56 -5.92 10.32 1.03
N TYR A 57 -4.77 10.18 0.38
CA TYR A 57 -4.23 8.89 -0.02
C TYR A 57 -3.98 8.03 1.21
N GLN A 58 -4.74 6.94 1.29
CA GLN A 58 -4.50 5.87 2.24
C GLN A 58 -3.57 4.86 1.59
N LYS A 59 -2.38 4.66 2.18
CA LYS A 59 -1.49 3.61 1.72
C LYS A 59 -2.19 2.27 1.99
N PRO A 60 -2.38 1.40 0.98
CA PRO A 60 -3.02 0.11 1.21
C PRO A 60 -2.25 -0.66 2.28
N GLU A 61 -3.00 -1.31 3.17
CA GLU A 61 -2.42 -2.19 4.19
C GLU A 61 -1.68 -3.33 3.49
N VAL A 62 -0.46 -3.61 3.95
CA VAL A 62 0.33 -4.73 3.43
C VAL A 62 -0.28 -6.01 3.96
N ASP A 63 -0.63 -6.93 3.07
CA ASP A 63 -0.99 -8.29 3.44
C ASP A 63 0.27 -9.08 3.84
N TRP A 64 0.65 -8.94 5.11
CA TRP A 64 1.84 -9.55 5.70
C TRP A 64 1.85 -11.08 5.63
N SER A 65 0.70 -11.73 5.40
CA SER A 65 0.64 -13.18 5.20
C SER A 65 1.28 -13.64 3.88
N LYS A 66 1.50 -12.72 2.94
CA LYS A 66 2.10 -12.99 1.62
C LYS A 66 3.54 -12.51 1.49
N VAL A 67 4.09 -11.85 2.50
CA VAL A 67 5.48 -11.38 2.49
C VAL A 67 6.40 -12.58 2.73
N GLU A 68 7.45 -12.70 1.93
CA GLU A 68 8.36 -13.84 1.98
C GLU A 68 9.41 -13.68 3.08
N ASN A 69 9.88 -14.81 3.62
CA ASN A 69 10.97 -14.78 4.58
C ASN A 69 12.21 -14.12 3.97
N ASP A 70 12.87 -13.28 4.76
CA ASP A 70 14.01 -12.44 4.40
C ASP A 70 13.72 -11.23 3.47
N ASP A 71 12.45 -10.96 3.13
CA ASP A 71 12.09 -9.72 2.43
C ASP A 71 12.50 -8.47 3.21
N LEU A 72 12.98 -7.44 2.49
CA LEU A 72 13.39 -6.18 3.09
C LEU A 72 12.18 -5.38 3.57
N ILE A 73 12.19 -5.05 4.85
CA ILE A 73 11.15 -4.28 5.52
C ILE A 73 11.77 -3.13 6.32
N LEU A 74 10.95 -2.14 6.61
CA LEU A 74 11.24 -1.07 7.54
C LEU A 74 10.36 -1.25 8.78
N VAL A 75 10.96 -1.15 9.96
CA VAL A 75 10.30 -1.41 11.25
C VAL A 75 10.64 -0.35 12.30
N ARG A 76 9.72 -0.11 13.24
CA ARG A 76 9.91 0.78 14.42
C ARG A 76 8.87 0.45 15.50
N ASP A 77 9.13 0.83 16.75
CA ASP A 77 8.19 0.60 17.86
C ASP A 77 7.42 1.87 18.25
N GLY A 78 8.06 3.04 18.12
CA GLY A 78 7.43 4.33 18.40
C GLY A 78 7.03 5.13 17.15
N ASP A 79 6.02 5.99 17.29
CA ASP A 79 5.60 6.89 16.22
C ASP A 79 6.64 7.97 15.86
N ASP A 80 7.46 8.35 16.84
CA ASP A 80 8.54 9.34 16.69
C ASP A 80 9.92 8.70 16.44
N GLU A 81 9.99 7.37 16.32
CA GLU A 81 11.24 6.65 16.08
C GLU A 81 11.60 6.59 14.59
N GLU A 82 12.91 6.54 14.32
CA GLU A 82 13.45 6.30 12.98
C GLU A 82 13.10 4.89 12.49
N TRP A 83 12.89 4.77 11.17
CA TRP A 83 12.63 3.50 10.53
C TRP A 83 13.93 2.68 10.40
N ASN A 84 13.97 1.52 11.03
CA ASN A 84 15.09 0.60 10.95
C ASN A 84 14.93 -0.36 9.78
N ARG A 85 16.03 -0.63 9.05
CA ARG A 85 16.06 -1.68 8.03
C ARG A 85 16.16 -3.04 8.70
N ALA A 86 15.29 -3.95 8.31
CA ALA A 86 15.29 -5.33 8.80
C ALA A 86 14.85 -6.29 7.69
N HIS A 87 15.01 -7.57 7.96
CA HIS A 87 14.50 -8.64 7.12
C HIS A 87 13.30 -9.29 7.80
N PHE A 88 12.22 -9.48 7.02
CA PHE A 88 11.00 -10.11 7.49
C PHE A 88 11.27 -11.56 7.92
N ALA A 89 10.80 -11.93 9.10
CA ALA A 89 10.89 -13.31 9.58
C ALA A 89 9.59 -14.05 9.28
N TYR A 90 8.47 -13.57 9.83
CA TYR A 90 7.13 -14.13 9.59
C TYR A 90 6.05 -13.18 10.12
N TYR A 91 4.79 -13.48 9.78
CA TYR A 91 3.62 -12.81 10.30
C TYR A 91 2.75 -13.79 11.08
N LYS A 92 2.38 -13.43 12.32
CA LYS A 92 1.53 -14.28 13.16
C LYS A 92 0.74 -13.43 14.16
N ASN A 93 -0.53 -13.77 14.35
CA ASN A 93 -1.44 -13.13 15.32
C ASN A 93 -1.50 -11.59 15.19
N GLY A 94 -1.55 -11.08 13.95
CA GLY A 94 -1.60 -9.64 13.73
C GLY A 94 -0.24 -8.93 13.82
N LYS A 95 0.84 -9.64 14.18
CA LYS A 95 2.16 -9.06 14.43
C LYS A 95 3.18 -9.44 13.36
N VAL A 96 3.97 -8.46 12.95
CA VAL A 96 5.11 -8.62 12.05
C VAL A 96 6.35 -8.90 12.87
N TYR A 97 7.06 -9.97 12.53
CA TYR A 97 8.34 -10.33 13.13
C TYR A 97 9.47 -10.08 12.15
N ALA A 98 10.57 -9.55 12.66
CA ALA A 98 11.80 -9.33 11.89
C ALA A 98 12.99 -9.99 12.59
N TRP A 99 13.99 -10.36 11.80
CA TRP A 99 15.24 -10.90 12.32
C TRP A 99 16.03 -9.83 13.08
N SER A 100 16.56 -10.21 14.25
CA SER A 100 17.27 -9.27 15.12
C SER A 100 18.57 -8.76 14.50
N GLY A 101 18.81 -7.45 14.60
CA GLY A 101 20.06 -6.82 14.20
C GLY A 101 20.27 -6.70 12.68
N GLY A 102 19.19 -6.61 11.90
CA GLY A 102 19.27 -6.50 10.43
C GLY A 102 19.83 -7.74 9.74
N LYS A 103 19.81 -8.88 10.43
CA LYS A 103 20.26 -10.18 9.92
C LYS A 103 19.17 -10.85 9.10
N THR A 104 19.47 -12.02 8.54
CA THR A 104 18.54 -12.87 7.80
C THR A 104 18.34 -14.21 8.51
N SER A 105 17.46 -15.07 7.99
CA SER A 105 17.24 -16.43 8.46
C SER A 105 18.52 -17.28 8.51
N TRP A 106 19.52 -16.93 7.71
CA TRP A 106 20.81 -17.61 7.64
C TRP A 106 21.76 -17.27 8.79
N THR A 107 21.67 -16.05 9.33
CA THR A 107 22.67 -15.51 10.28
C THR A 107 22.08 -15.10 11.62
N ALA A 108 20.75 -14.97 11.70
CA ALA A 108 20.04 -14.59 12.91
C ALA A 108 19.89 -15.78 13.86
N SER A 109 20.06 -15.52 15.14
CA SER A 109 19.78 -16.46 16.24
C SER A 109 18.44 -16.19 16.91
N SER A 110 17.76 -15.09 16.55
CA SER A 110 16.54 -14.61 17.18
C SER A 110 15.75 -13.69 16.24
N TYR A 111 14.47 -13.54 16.56
CA TYR A 111 13.54 -12.59 15.94
C TYR A 111 12.79 -11.81 17.02
N MET A 112 12.26 -10.64 16.66
CA MET A 112 11.43 -9.81 17.52
C MET A 112 10.23 -9.28 16.74
N HIS A 113 9.11 -9.05 17.42
CA HIS A 113 7.98 -8.35 16.83
C HIS A 113 8.20 -6.85 16.86
N TRP A 114 7.52 -6.14 15.98
CA TRP A 114 7.54 -4.69 15.87
C TRP A 114 6.12 -4.15 15.82
N GLU A 115 5.89 -3.00 16.45
CA GLU A 115 4.56 -2.36 16.47
C GLU A 115 4.19 -1.77 15.10
N TYR A 116 5.17 -1.23 14.37
CA TYR A 116 4.99 -0.68 13.03
C TYR A 116 5.93 -1.33 12.02
N ALA A 117 5.38 -1.67 10.85
CA ALA A 117 6.14 -2.22 9.74
C ALA A 117 5.62 -1.68 8.40
N LYS A 118 6.51 -1.57 7.40
CA LYS A 118 6.16 -1.34 5.99
C LYS A 118 7.19 -2.00 5.08
N LEU A 119 6.79 -2.41 3.88
CA LEU A 119 7.74 -2.90 2.87
C LEU A 119 8.77 -1.81 2.56
N ALA A 120 10.04 -2.21 2.45
CA ALA A 120 11.07 -1.34 1.92
C ALA A 120 10.82 -1.14 0.41
N GLU A 121 11.03 0.07 -0.09
CA GLU A 121 11.03 0.28 -1.54
C GLU A 121 12.24 -0.47 -2.14
N PRO A 122 12.11 -1.07 -3.33
CA PRO A 122 13.23 -1.67 -4.03
C PRO A 122 14.35 -0.63 -4.13
N GLN A 123 15.58 -1.00 -3.75
CA GLN A 123 16.73 -0.17 -4.07
C GLN A 123 16.96 -0.29 -5.59
N GLU A 124 16.84 0.81 -6.31
CA GLU A 124 17.19 0.92 -7.74
C GLU A 124 18.68 0.67 -7.98
#